data_AF-A0A1F9LVJ9-F1
#
_entry.id   AF-A0A1F9LVJ9-F1
#
_cell.length_a   1.000
_cell.length_b   1.000
_cell.length_c   1.000
_cell.angle_alpha   90.00
_cell.angle_beta   90.00
_cell.angle_gamma   90.00
#
_symmetry.space_group_name_H-M   'P 1'
#
loop_
_entity.id
_entity.type
_entity.pdbx_description
1 polymer ?
#
loop_
_entity_poly.entity_id
_entity_poly.type
_entity_poly.pdbx_seq_one_letter_code
_entity_poly.pdbx_strand_id
1 'polypeptide(L)'
;MTTWRAPVAIPVQPWFADHCFNGKVVLPAVETMLLLAAGVAESHPEIDILVMDNGRFTRFLEIPAGSTSVAALIEYRKNENGSIHAKLLSRRQFKVVTRLQEHGEILFSPVQEKRKHVAELAPEALPDSETRIPAAQVYRELVPFGPSYHTLQGTLHLSAQGAWGRLKAPALCTPDSVRDIIGSPFPLDGAFHAACVLGQRSADFVPFPVGFSRRIIIRPTQPG
;
A
#
# COMPACT_ATOMS: atom_id res chain seq x y z
N MET A 1 17.38 22.30 -3.13
CA MET A 1 16.71 20.97 -3.05
C MET A 1 17.66 19.91 -3.54
N THR A 2 17.92 18.88 -2.73
CA THR A 2 18.83 17.78 -3.09
C THR A 2 18.01 16.55 -3.43
N THR A 3 18.30 15.93 -4.58
CA THR A 3 17.67 14.68 -5.00
C THR A 3 18.71 13.57 -4.97
N TRP A 4 18.41 12.48 -4.28
CA TRP A 4 19.24 11.29 -4.21
C TRP A 4 18.53 10.10 -4.84
N ARG A 5 19.25 9.25 -5.56
CA ARG A 5 18.71 8.04 -6.18
C ARG A 5 19.62 6.86 -5.86
N ALA A 6 19.02 5.76 -5.40
CA ALA A 6 19.71 4.52 -5.11
C ALA A 6 19.04 3.34 -5.82
N PRO A 7 19.80 2.40 -6.40
CA PRO A 7 19.25 1.13 -6.87
C PRO A 7 18.78 0.29 -5.69
N VAL A 8 17.71 -0.47 -5.89
CA VAL A 8 17.22 -1.46 -4.94
C VAL A 8 16.82 -2.74 -5.67
N ALA A 9 17.10 -3.88 -5.05
CA ALA A 9 16.61 -5.17 -5.50
C ALA A 9 15.49 -5.60 -4.56
N ILE A 10 14.26 -5.65 -5.07
CA ILE A 10 13.09 -6.06 -4.30
C ILE A 10 13.03 -7.59 -4.33
N PRO A 11 13.25 -8.30 -3.21
CA PRO A 11 13.16 -9.76 -3.19
C PRO A 11 11.72 -10.19 -3.49
N VAL A 12 11.56 -11.14 -4.41
CA VAL A 12 10.24 -11.68 -4.74
C VAL A 12 9.82 -12.65 -3.65
N GLN A 13 8.69 -12.35 -3.02
CA GLN A 13 8.15 -13.15 -1.93
C GLN A 13 7.10 -14.15 -2.44
N PRO A 14 6.95 -15.32 -1.80
CA PRO A 14 6.01 -16.35 -2.26
C PRO A 14 4.57 -15.84 -2.42
N TRP A 15 4.11 -14.99 -1.51
CA TRP A 15 2.76 -14.45 -1.54
C TRP A 15 2.54 -13.43 -2.66
N PHE A 16 3.57 -12.85 -3.28
CA PHE A 16 3.36 -11.90 -4.38
C PHE A 16 2.60 -12.51 -5.55
N ALA A 17 2.74 -13.82 -5.78
CA ALA A 17 1.99 -14.53 -6.81
C ALA A 17 0.45 -14.41 -6.66
N ASP A 18 -0.03 -14.16 -5.44
CA ASP A 18 -1.46 -13.96 -5.16
C ASP A 18 -1.94 -12.54 -5.50
N HIS A 19 -1.04 -11.58 -5.75
CA HIS A 19 -1.42 -10.21 -6.13
C HIS A 19 -1.36 -10.04 -7.66
N CYS A 20 -2.38 -10.60 -8.32
CA CYS A 20 -2.46 -10.64 -9.78
C CYS A 20 -3.50 -9.66 -10.35
N PHE A 21 -3.10 -8.88 -11.36
CA PHE A 21 -4.00 -8.05 -12.14
C PHE A 21 -3.90 -8.40 -13.63
N ASN A 22 -5.02 -8.76 -14.25
CA ASN A 22 -5.11 -9.14 -15.66
C ASN A 22 -4.06 -10.21 -16.07
N GLY A 23 -3.92 -11.25 -15.24
CA GLY A 23 -2.99 -12.37 -15.46
C GLY A 23 -1.52 -12.08 -15.16
N LYS A 24 -1.20 -10.90 -14.61
CA LYS A 24 0.17 -10.50 -14.29
C LYS A 24 0.34 -10.28 -12.80
N VAL A 25 1.44 -10.79 -12.25
CA VAL A 25 1.85 -10.47 -10.88
C VAL A 25 2.31 -9.02 -10.84
N VAL A 26 1.74 -8.23 -9.94
CA VAL A 26 2.09 -6.82 -9.76
C VAL A 26 2.44 -6.57 -8.30
N LEU A 27 3.47 -5.75 -8.04
CA LEU A 27 3.83 -5.37 -6.68
C LEU A 27 2.65 -4.61 -6.04
N PRO A 28 2.17 -5.02 -4.85
CA PRO A 28 1.13 -4.30 -4.14
C PRO A 28 1.52 -2.86 -3.81
N ALA A 29 0.53 -1.97 -3.81
CA ALA A 29 0.72 -0.58 -3.37
C ALA A 29 1.27 -0.54 -1.94
N VAL A 30 0.76 -1.39 -1.05
CA VAL A 30 1.22 -1.47 0.34
C VAL A 30 2.67 -1.95 0.48
N GLU A 31 3.17 -2.81 -0.41
CA GLU A 31 4.59 -3.22 -0.42
C GLU A 31 5.49 -2.09 -0.93
N THR A 32 5.00 -1.27 -1.88
CA THR A 32 5.67 -0.02 -2.25
C THR A 32 5.79 0.93 -1.06
N MET A 33 4.73 1.05 -0.25
CA MET A 33 4.74 1.87 0.96
C MET A 33 5.77 1.38 1.99
N LEU A 34 5.82 0.06 2.23
CA LEU A 34 6.82 -0.54 3.12
C LEU A 34 8.24 -0.24 2.66
N LEU A 35 8.52 -0.46 1.36
CA LEU A 35 9.83 -0.24 0.77
C LEU A 35 10.31 1.21 0.89
N LEU A 36 9.43 2.16 0.58
CA LEU A 36 9.76 3.59 0.70
C LEU A 36 9.95 4.00 2.16
N ALA A 37 9.10 3.52 3.08
CA ALA A 37 9.23 3.80 4.50
C ALA A 37 10.53 3.23 5.09
N ALA A 38 10.91 2.00 4.71
CA ALA A 38 12.16 1.38 5.16
C ALA A 38 13.38 2.20 4.74
N GLY A 39 13.43 2.57 3.46
CA GLY A 39 14.55 3.35 2.94
C GLY A 39 14.62 4.78 3.51
N VAL A 40 13.47 5.39 3.82
CA VAL A 40 13.43 6.68 4.54
C VAL A 40 13.91 6.51 5.98
N ALA A 41 13.44 5.51 6.72
CA ALA A 41 13.83 5.27 8.10
C ALA A 41 15.34 5.00 8.25
N GLU A 42 15.94 4.29 7.30
CA GLU A 42 17.37 3.99 7.28
C GLU A 42 18.22 5.24 7.03
N SER A 43 17.77 6.13 6.14
CA SER A 43 18.57 7.28 5.66
C SER A 43 18.24 8.61 6.32
N HIS A 44 17.07 8.75 6.92
CA HIS A 44 16.53 9.99 7.50
C HIS A 44 15.77 9.70 8.81
N PRO A 45 16.48 9.37 9.90
CA PRO A 45 15.86 9.03 11.19
C PRO A 45 15.06 10.18 11.82
N GLU A 46 15.21 11.41 11.30
CA GLU A 46 14.41 12.57 11.73
C GLU A 46 12.97 12.59 11.16
N ILE A 47 12.61 11.64 10.31
CA ILE A 47 11.33 11.59 9.59
C ILE A 47 10.35 10.62 10.26
N ASP A 48 9.10 11.05 10.45
CA ASP A 48 8.03 10.20 11.01
C ASP A 48 7.43 9.31 9.92
N ILE A 49 7.90 8.05 9.83
CA ILE A 49 7.36 7.07 8.88
C ILE A 49 5.98 6.52 9.26
N LEU A 50 5.47 6.87 10.45
CA LEU A 50 4.12 6.49 10.88
C LEU A 50 3.04 7.41 10.27
N VAL A 51 3.45 8.52 9.63
CA VAL A 51 2.56 9.44 8.91
C VAL A 51 3.00 9.49 7.45
N MET A 52 2.10 9.06 6.57
CA MET A 52 2.30 9.06 5.12
C MET A 52 1.27 9.98 4.50
N ASP A 53 1.74 10.99 3.77
CA ASP A 53 0.90 11.98 3.11
C ASP A 53 1.00 11.84 1.58
N ASN A 54 -0.10 12.17 0.89
CA ASN A 54 -0.19 12.24 -0.57
C ASN A 54 0.36 10.99 -1.28
N GLY A 55 0.03 9.80 -0.77
CA GLY A 55 0.41 8.56 -1.41
C GLY A 55 -0.23 8.44 -2.78
N ARG A 56 0.56 8.16 -3.83
CA ARG A 56 0.05 7.92 -5.19
C ARG A 56 0.68 6.68 -5.80
N PHE A 57 -0.11 5.91 -6.56
CA PHE A 57 0.31 4.69 -7.25
C PHE A 57 -0.14 4.77 -8.70
N THR A 58 0.70 5.35 -9.54
CA THR A 58 0.32 5.77 -10.91
C THR A 58 0.51 4.68 -11.95
N ARG A 59 1.39 3.69 -11.68
CA ARG A 59 1.71 2.59 -12.59
C ARG A 59 2.09 1.32 -11.83
N PHE A 60 1.62 0.18 -12.32
CA PHE A 60 2.05 -1.12 -11.79
C PHE A 60 3.54 -1.38 -12.00
N LEU A 61 4.18 -1.92 -10.97
CA LEU A 61 5.46 -2.60 -11.10
C LEU A 61 5.17 -4.09 -11.29
N GLU A 62 5.25 -4.54 -12.54
CA GLU A 62 5.07 -5.95 -12.90
C GLU A 62 6.26 -6.77 -12.38
N ILE A 63 5.97 -7.93 -11.79
CA ILE A 63 6.98 -8.89 -11.33
C ILE A 63 7.11 -9.97 -12.42
N PRO A 64 8.25 -10.06 -13.13
CA PRO A 64 8.42 -11.05 -14.18
C PRO A 64 8.32 -12.48 -13.65
N ALA A 65 7.69 -13.37 -14.42
CA ALA A 65 7.60 -14.78 -14.07
C ALA A 65 8.98 -15.41 -13.87
N GLY A 66 9.12 -16.21 -12.81
CA GLY A 66 10.39 -16.89 -12.47
C GLY A 66 11.48 -15.97 -11.89
N SER A 67 11.20 -14.67 -11.69
CA SER A 67 12.16 -13.77 -11.05
C SER A 67 12.27 -14.02 -9.55
N THR A 68 13.48 -13.96 -9.02
CA THR A 68 13.77 -14.01 -7.58
C THR A 68 13.90 -12.61 -6.98
N SER A 69 14.11 -11.60 -7.82
CA SER A 69 14.12 -10.19 -7.44
C SER A 69 13.69 -9.28 -8.59
N VAL A 70 13.20 -8.10 -8.25
CA VAL A 70 12.86 -7.03 -9.20
C VAL A 70 13.80 -5.86 -9.00
N ALA A 71 14.49 -5.46 -10.07
CA ALA A 71 15.36 -4.29 -10.05
C ALA A 71 14.54 -3.00 -10.12
N ALA A 72 14.75 -2.11 -9.15
CA ALA A 72 14.10 -0.81 -9.07
C ALA A 72 15.08 0.26 -8.59
N LEU A 73 14.58 1.49 -8.47
CA LEU A 73 15.29 2.63 -7.92
C LEU A 73 14.38 3.30 -6.90
N ILE A 74 14.95 3.76 -5.80
CA ILE A 74 14.28 4.68 -4.89
C ILE A 74 14.87 6.07 -5.09
N GLU A 75 14.01 7.07 -5.30
CA GLU A 75 14.39 8.48 -5.32
C GLU A 75 13.89 9.16 -4.06
N TYR A 76 14.77 9.93 -3.40
CA TYR A 76 14.40 10.82 -2.31
C TYR A 76 14.65 12.27 -2.71
N ARG A 77 13.71 13.13 -2.37
CA ARG A 77 13.87 14.58 -2.46
C ARG A 77 13.54 15.20 -1.12
N LYS A 78 14.52 15.89 -0.52
CA LYS A 78 14.31 16.69 0.69
C LYS A 78 13.81 18.07 0.33
N ASN A 79 12.64 18.42 0.87
CA ASN A 79 12.02 19.72 0.73
C ASN A 79 12.57 20.70 1.78
N GLU A 80 12.35 22.00 1.57
CA GLU A 80 12.85 23.07 2.45
C GLU A 80 12.30 22.96 3.88
N ASN A 81 11.06 22.49 4.02
CA ASN A 81 10.42 22.23 5.31
C ASN A 81 10.89 20.93 6.00
N GLY A 82 11.91 20.26 5.47
CA GLY A 82 12.46 19.02 5.99
C GLY A 82 11.70 17.76 5.58
N SER A 83 10.53 17.85 4.94
CA SER A 83 9.81 16.67 4.45
C SER A 83 10.57 15.94 3.36
N ILE A 84 10.40 14.61 3.29
CA ILE A 84 10.99 13.75 2.28
C ILE A 84 9.89 13.28 1.33
N HIS A 85 10.05 13.61 0.05
CA HIS A 85 9.26 13.01 -1.00
C HIS A 85 10.03 11.79 -1.55
N ALA A 86 9.48 10.60 -1.35
CA ALA A 86 10.09 9.34 -1.77
C ALA A 86 9.32 8.72 -2.95
N LYS A 87 10.03 8.16 -3.93
CA LYS A 87 9.44 7.54 -5.12
C LYS A 87 10.05 6.20 -5.43
N LEU A 88 9.21 5.25 -5.87
CA LEU A 88 9.64 3.99 -6.46
C LEU A 88 9.64 4.11 -7.99
N LEU A 89 10.79 3.85 -8.60
CA LEU A 89 10.99 3.94 -10.05
C LEU A 89 11.54 2.62 -10.61
N SER A 90 11.29 2.35 -11.89
CA SER A 90 11.98 1.30 -12.64
C SER A 90 12.57 1.83 -13.94
N ARG A 91 13.53 1.10 -14.49
CA ARG A 91 14.06 1.36 -15.84
C ARG A 91 13.22 0.59 -16.84
N ARG A 92 12.55 1.30 -17.74
CA ARG A 92 11.82 0.74 -18.89
C ARG A 92 12.61 1.01 -20.16
N GLN A 93 12.95 -0.06 -20.88
CA GLN A 93 13.52 0.06 -22.21
C GLN A 93 12.41 0.27 -23.25
N PHE A 94 12.54 1.34 -24.03
CA PHE A 94 11.70 1.65 -25.18
C PHE A 94 12.57 1.75 -26.42
N LYS A 95 12.60 0.68 -27.23
CA LYS A 95 13.49 0.54 -28.39
C LYS A 95 14.96 0.79 -27.98
N VAL A 96 15.53 1.93 -28.38
CA VAL A 96 16.92 2.33 -28.12
C VAL A 96 17.08 3.24 -26.91
N VAL A 97 16.00 3.67 -26.25
CA VAL A 97 16.04 4.60 -25.11
C VAL A 97 15.58 3.91 -23.84
N THR A 98 16.33 4.07 -22.75
CA THR A 98 15.87 3.71 -21.41
C THR A 98 15.24 4.91 -20.74
N ARG A 99 14.00 4.78 -20.25
CA ARG A 99 13.30 5.80 -19.47
C ARG A 99 13.05 5.32 -18.05
N LEU A 100 13.01 6.26 -17.12
CA LEU A 100 12.53 6.00 -15.77
C LEU A 100 11.01 6.05 -15.76
N GLN A 101 10.39 5.01 -15.21
CA GLN A 101 8.96 4.96 -14.97
C GLN A 101 8.71 5.05 -13.46
N GLU A 102 7.86 5.98 -13.05
CA GLU A 102 7.39 6.08 -11.68
C GLU A 102 6.24 5.09 -11.43
N HIS A 103 6.26 4.44 -10.27
CA HIS A 103 5.26 3.47 -9.84
C HIS A 103 4.43 3.96 -8.68
N GLY A 104 5.09 4.55 -7.67
CA GLY A 104 4.41 5.20 -6.57
C GLY A 104 5.28 6.21 -5.85
N GLU A 105 4.62 7.14 -5.17
CA GLU A 105 5.24 8.24 -4.42
C GLU A 105 4.53 8.46 -3.09
N ILE A 106 5.28 8.88 -2.06
CA ILE A 106 4.78 9.18 -0.72
C ILE A 106 5.55 10.38 -0.17
N LEU A 107 4.84 11.30 0.49
CA LEU A 107 5.42 12.38 1.26
C LEU A 107 5.48 11.98 2.74
N PHE A 108 6.67 12.05 3.32
CA PHE A 108 6.90 11.85 4.75
C PHE A 108 7.30 13.17 5.41
N SER A 109 6.73 13.45 6.57
CA SER A 109 6.99 14.69 7.30
C SER A 109 8.00 14.47 8.43
N PRO A 110 8.75 15.50 8.84
CA PRO A 110 9.60 15.42 10.04
C PRO A 110 8.81 15.01 11.28
N VAL A 111 9.49 14.33 12.21
CA VAL A 111 8.93 14.04 13.53
C VAL A 111 8.53 15.34 14.20
N GLN A 112 7.26 15.43 14.61
CA GLN A 112 6.79 16.54 15.44
C GLN A 112 6.96 16.16 16.91
N GLU A 113 7.62 17.01 17.70
CA GLU A 113 7.85 16.79 19.14
C GLU A 113 6.57 16.51 19.93
N LYS A 114 5.44 17.04 19.44
CA LYS A 114 4.09 16.75 19.96
C LYS A 114 3.27 16.10 18.87
N ARG A 115 3.42 14.78 18.71
CA ARG A 115 2.41 13.99 18.01
C ARG A 115 1.10 14.23 18.77
N LYS A 116 0.18 15.03 18.21
CA LYS A 116 -1.18 15.12 18.77
C LYS A 116 -1.65 13.68 18.83
N HIS A 117 -1.86 13.17 20.04
CA HIS A 117 -2.40 11.83 20.22
C HIS A 117 -3.70 11.82 19.44
N VAL A 118 -3.71 11.19 18.26
CA VAL A 118 -4.96 10.94 17.56
C VAL A 118 -5.66 9.96 18.48
N ALA A 119 -6.73 10.42 19.12
CA ALA A 119 -7.55 9.54 19.94
C ALA A 119 -7.92 8.34 19.09
N GLU A 120 -7.88 7.14 19.67
CA GLU A 120 -8.37 5.95 19.00
C GLU A 120 -9.79 6.24 18.55
N LEU A 121 -9.98 6.36 17.22
CA LEU A 121 -11.28 6.66 16.66
C LEU A 121 -12.14 5.44 16.91
N ALA A 122 -13.17 5.59 17.74
CA ALA A 122 -14.21 4.58 17.84
C ALA A 122 -14.76 4.35 16.42
N PRO A 123 -14.95 3.09 15.98
CA PRO A 123 -15.58 2.82 14.70
C PRO A 123 -16.93 3.54 14.66
N GLU A 124 -17.14 4.36 13.63
CA GLU A 124 -18.41 5.03 13.42
C GLU A 124 -19.51 3.97 13.28
N ALA A 125 -20.69 4.24 13.85
CA ALA A 125 -21.81 3.31 13.80
C ALA A 125 -22.17 3.03 12.34
N LEU A 126 -22.34 1.74 12.03
CA LEU A 126 -22.79 1.27 10.74
C LEU A 126 -24.17 1.88 10.42
N PRO A 127 -24.34 2.58 9.28
CA PRO A 127 -25.62 3.18 8.93
C PRO A 127 -26.67 2.11 8.59
N ASP A 128 -27.97 2.42 8.73
CA ASP A 128 -29.04 1.41 8.59
C ASP A 128 -29.21 0.86 7.15
N SER A 129 -28.83 1.62 6.11
CA SER A 129 -28.92 1.20 4.71
C SER A 129 -27.60 0.63 4.20
N GLU A 130 -27.41 -0.69 4.36
CA GLU A 130 -26.16 -1.35 4.00
C GLU A 130 -26.35 -2.40 2.92
N THR A 131 -25.53 -2.32 1.87
CA THR A 131 -25.30 -3.49 1.04
C THR A 131 -24.31 -4.40 1.76
N ARG A 132 -24.68 -5.67 1.94
CA ARG A 132 -23.87 -6.67 2.63
C ARG A 132 -23.34 -7.67 1.61
N ILE A 133 -22.02 -7.79 1.54
CA ILE A 133 -21.34 -8.69 0.60
C ILE A 133 -20.46 -9.64 1.40
N PRO A 134 -20.66 -10.96 1.32
CA PRO A 134 -19.74 -11.91 1.93
C PRO A 134 -18.32 -11.72 1.42
N ALA A 135 -17.31 -11.78 2.28
CA ALA A 135 -15.91 -11.62 1.88
C ALA A 135 -15.49 -12.66 0.82
N ALA A 136 -16.01 -13.88 0.90
CA ALA A 136 -15.81 -14.91 -0.12
C ALA A 136 -16.35 -14.52 -1.50
N GLN A 137 -17.43 -13.73 -1.56
CA GLN A 137 -17.94 -13.18 -2.82
C GLN A 137 -17.03 -12.06 -3.33
N VAL A 138 -16.58 -11.16 -2.45
CA VAL A 138 -15.63 -10.08 -2.81
C VAL A 138 -14.42 -10.66 -3.55
N TYR A 139 -13.79 -11.69 -2.98
CA TYR A 139 -12.58 -12.29 -3.56
C TYR A 139 -12.83 -13.23 -4.74
N ARG A 140 -14.07 -13.67 -4.96
CA ARG A 140 -14.40 -14.48 -6.14
C ARG A 140 -14.71 -13.62 -7.35
N GLU A 141 -15.38 -12.49 -7.14
CA GLU A 141 -16.03 -11.74 -8.22
C GLU A 141 -15.50 -10.32 -8.40
N LEU A 142 -15.16 -9.63 -7.31
CA LEU A 142 -14.93 -8.18 -7.34
C LEU A 142 -13.45 -7.80 -7.26
N VAL A 143 -12.67 -8.57 -6.50
CA VAL A 143 -11.22 -8.42 -6.32
C VAL A 143 -10.59 -9.81 -6.33
N PRO A 144 -10.41 -10.44 -7.51
CA PRO A 144 -10.02 -11.84 -7.63
C PRO A 144 -8.53 -12.09 -7.39
N PHE A 145 -8.00 -11.57 -6.29
CA PHE A 145 -6.65 -11.88 -5.81
C PHE A 145 -6.60 -13.27 -5.16
N GLY A 146 -5.39 -13.81 -5.01
CA GLY A 146 -5.15 -15.10 -4.39
C GLY A 146 -5.20 -15.08 -2.86
N PRO A 147 -5.14 -16.25 -2.22
CA PRO A 147 -5.46 -16.45 -0.81
C PRO A 147 -4.65 -15.59 0.18
N SER A 148 -3.39 -15.27 -0.11
CA SER A 148 -2.57 -14.43 0.78
C SER A 148 -3.14 -13.02 0.96
N TYR A 149 -3.94 -12.54 0.00
CA TYR A 149 -4.59 -11.22 0.02
C TYR A 149 -6.08 -11.29 0.38
N HIS A 150 -6.57 -12.47 0.82
CA HIS A 150 -7.93 -12.66 1.35
C HIS A 150 -8.05 -12.17 2.80
N THR A 151 -7.79 -10.88 2.99
CA THR A 151 -7.67 -10.23 4.29
C THR A 151 -9.01 -9.78 4.88
N LEU A 152 -10.02 -9.47 4.05
CA LEU A 152 -11.40 -9.23 4.48
C LEU A 152 -12.03 -10.52 5.04
N GLN A 153 -12.66 -10.41 6.21
CA GLN A 153 -13.26 -11.52 6.94
C GLN A 153 -14.77 -11.32 7.10
N GLY A 154 -15.53 -12.41 7.02
CA GLY A 154 -16.97 -12.40 7.26
C GLY A 154 -17.72 -11.62 6.18
N THR A 155 -18.24 -10.44 6.53
CA THR A 155 -19.09 -9.61 5.68
C THR A 155 -18.49 -8.22 5.50
N LEU A 156 -18.47 -7.75 4.27
CA LEU A 156 -18.22 -6.35 3.92
C LEU A 156 -19.56 -5.60 3.89
N HIS A 157 -19.63 -4.50 4.62
CA HIS A 157 -20.78 -3.60 4.71
C HIS A 157 -20.47 -2.34 3.91
N LEU A 158 -21.36 -1.95 3.00
CA LEU A 158 -21.20 -0.77 2.16
C LEU A 158 -22.35 0.20 2.39
N SER A 159 -22.02 1.47 2.61
CA SER A 159 -22.98 2.59 2.59
C SER A 159 -22.63 3.58 1.47
N ALA A 160 -23.29 4.73 1.43
CA ALA A 160 -22.89 5.82 0.53
C ALA A 160 -21.61 6.54 0.99
N GLN A 161 -21.27 6.46 2.28
CA GLN A 161 -20.16 7.19 2.90
C GLN A 161 -18.90 6.33 3.02
N GLY A 162 -19.01 5.01 2.97
CA GLY A 162 -17.85 4.16 3.23
C GLY A 162 -18.09 2.66 3.08
N ALA A 163 -17.04 1.93 3.43
CA ALA A 163 -17.00 0.49 3.49
C ALA A 163 -16.44 0.05 4.84
N TRP A 164 -17.08 -0.93 5.46
CA TRP A 164 -16.70 -1.46 6.77
C TRP A 164 -16.57 -2.97 6.70
N GLY A 165 -15.50 -3.50 7.26
CA GLY A 165 -15.27 -4.93 7.31
C GLY A 165 -14.21 -5.25 8.34
N ARG A 166 -14.21 -6.51 8.79
CA ARG A 166 -13.13 -7.02 9.64
C ARG A 166 -11.97 -7.43 8.74
N LEU A 167 -10.77 -7.04 9.13
CA LEU A 167 -9.55 -7.37 8.41
C LEU A 167 -8.66 -8.27 9.26
N LYS A 168 -8.01 -9.24 8.61
CA LYS A 168 -7.04 -10.13 9.23
C LYS A 168 -5.85 -10.28 8.27
N ALA A 169 -4.64 -10.07 8.77
CA ALA A 169 -3.44 -10.40 8.02
C ALA A 169 -3.33 -11.93 7.82
N PRO A 170 -2.62 -12.41 6.80
CA PRO A 170 -2.25 -13.82 6.73
C PRO A 170 -1.18 -14.15 7.80
N ALA A 171 -1.12 -15.42 8.20
CA ALA A 171 -0.10 -15.94 9.12
C ALA A 171 1.22 -16.21 8.38
N LEU A 172 1.89 -15.13 7.96
CA LEU A 172 3.18 -15.18 7.26
C LEU A 172 4.30 -14.74 8.22
N CYS A 173 5.29 -15.59 8.42
CA CYS A 173 6.48 -15.26 9.22
C CYS A 173 7.52 -14.56 8.34
N THR A 174 7.65 -13.24 8.48
CA THR A 174 8.67 -12.47 7.76
C THR A 174 9.29 -11.46 8.71
N PRO A 175 10.56 -11.63 9.13
CA PRO A 175 11.27 -10.61 9.87
C PRO A 175 11.53 -9.43 8.93
N ASP A 176 11.02 -8.25 9.29
CA ASP A 176 11.32 -7.00 8.60
C ASP A 176 11.16 -5.88 9.65
N SER A 177 12.28 -5.25 10.02
CA SER A 177 12.33 -4.27 11.10
C SER A 177 11.42 -3.07 10.86
N VAL A 178 11.10 -2.74 9.60
CA VAL A 178 10.13 -1.68 9.32
C VAL A 178 8.71 -2.14 9.66
N ARG A 179 8.37 -3.42 9.42
CA ARG A 179 7.03 -3.97 9.71
C ARG A 179 6.75 -3.98 11.21
N ASP A 180 7.77 -4.06 12.05
CA ASP A 180 7.62 -3.90 13.51
C ASP A 180 7.19 -2.47 13.89
N ILE A 181 7.52 -1.47 13.05
CA ILE A 181 7.19 -0.05 13.26
C ILE A 181 5.85 0.32 12.62
N ILE A 182 5.63 -0.06 11.35
CA ILE A 182 4.44 0.36 10.57
C ILE A 182 3.36 -0.72 10.42
N GLY A 183 3.61 -1.91 10.95
CA GLY A 183 2.69 -3.04 10.98
C GLY A 183 2.65 -3.84 9.69
N SER A 184 1.91 -4.94 9.74
CA SER A 184 1.60 -5.78 8.57
C SER A 184 0.91 -4.98 7.46
N PRO A 185 1.33 -5.10 6.19
CA PRO A 185 0.75 -4.34 5.07
C PRO A 185 -0.62 -4.86 4.64
N PHE A 186 -0.90 -6.14 4.90
CA PHE A 186 -2.06 -6.87 4.39
C PHE A 186 -3.42 -6.31 4.80
N PRO A 187 -3.65 -5.90 6.07
CA PRO A 187 -4.92 -5.27 6.43
C PRO A 187 -5.19 -3.98 5.67
N LEU A 188 -4.17 -3.15 5.41
CA LEU A 188 -4.36 -1.93 4.63
C LEU A 188 -4.73 -2.26 3.17
N ASP A 189 -4.15 -3.30 2.61
CA ASP A 189 -4.51 -3.78 1.27
C ASP A 189 -5.97 -4.26 1.22
N GLY A 190 -6.42 -4.96 2.26
CA GLY A 190 -7.84 -5.31 2.40
C GLY A 190 -8.77 -4.10 2.54
N ALA A 191 -8.34 -3.04 3.23
CA ALA A 191 -9.08 -1.78 3.28
C ALA A 191 -9.15 -1.11 1.90
N PHE A 192 -8.08 -1.21 1.10
CA PHE A 192 -8.10 -0.79 -0.29
C PHE A 192 -9.04 -1.63 -1.15
N HIS A 193 -9.11 -2.95 -0.96
CA HIS A 193 -10.12 -3.79 -1.63
C HIS A 193 -11.54 -3.35 -1.30
N ALA A 194 -11.83 -3.08 -0.03
CA ALA A 194 -13.12 -2.58 0.41
C ALA A 194 -13.47 -1.23 -0.26
N ALA A 195 -12.51 -0.30 -0.35
CA ALA A 195 -12.69 0.97 -1.05
C ALA A 195 -12.91 0.78 -2.55
N CYS A 196 -12.21 -0.16 -3.19
CA CYS A 196 -12.42 -0.51 -4.59
C CYS A 196 -13.82 -1.07 -4.82
N VAL A 197 -14.28 -2.00 -3.98
CA VAL A 197 -15.64 -2.55 -4.06
C VAL A 197 -16.70 -1.46 -3.90
N LEU A 198 -16.50 -0.51 -2.97
CA LEU A 198 -17.37 0.66 -2.85
C LEU A 198 -17.40 1.48 -4.15
N GLY A 199 -16.22 1.75 -4.74
CA GLY A 199 -16.09 2.50 -6.00
C GLY A 199 -16.74 1.80 -7.19
N GLN A 200 -16.72 0.48 -7.27
CA GLN A 200 -17.39 -0.31 -8.33
C GLN A 200 -18.90 -0.08 -8.39
N ARG A 201 -19.54 0.39 -7.30
CA ARG A 201 -20.96 0.73 -7.30
C ARG A 201 -21.29 1.96 -8.16
N SER A 202 -20.30 2.81 -8.40
CA SER A 202 -20.46 4.11 -9.06
C SER A 202 -19.63 4.23 -10.34
N ALA A 203 -18.80 3.24 -10.65
CA ALA A 203 -17.89 3.24 -11.80
C ALA A 203 -18.25 2.11 -12.78
N ASP A 204 -18.02 2.35 -14.06
CA ASP A 204 -18.17 1.39 -15.15
C ASP A 204 -16.88 0.58 -15.41
N PHE A 205 -15.90 0.67 -14.51
CA PHE A 205 -14.63 -0.05 -14.56
C PHE A 205 -14.25 -0.57 -13.17
N VAL A 206 -13.30 -1.52 -13.11
CA VAL A 206 -12.73 -2.04 -11.85
C VAL A 206 -11.71 -1.03 -11.31
N PRO A 207 -12.01 -0.30 -10.23
CA PRO A 207 -11.08 0.66 -9.65
C PRO A 207 -9.93 -0.08 -8.98
N PHE A 208 -8.73 0.49 -9.10
CA PHE A 208 -7.54 0.07 -8.38
C PHE A 208 -7.11 1.21 -7.44
N PRO A 209 -6.44 0.95 -6.31
CA PRO A 209 -5.93 2.01 -5.46
C PRO A 209 -4.90 2.87 -6.21
N VAL A 210 -5.27 4.11 -6.53
CA VAL A 210 -4.40 5.08 -7.22
C VAL A 210 -3.75 6.07 -6.26
N GLY A 211 -4.21 6.13 -5.02
CA GLY A 211 -3.63 6.99 -3.99
C GLY A 211 -4.52 7.20 -2.77
N PHE A 212 -3.98 7.92 -1.80
CA PHE A 212 -4.66 8.36 -0.59
C PHE A 212 -4.12 9.73 -0.16
N SER A 213 -4.95 10.49 0.55
CA SER A 213 -4.54 11.80 1.08
C SER A 213 -3.59 11.66 2.27
N ARG A 214 -3.96 10.82 3.25
CA ARG A 214 -3.18 10.62 4.47
C ARG A 214 -3.41 9.23 5.06
N ARG A 215 -2.34 8.61 5.55
CA ARG A 215 -2.35 7.42 6.42
C ARG A 215 -1.63 7.78 7.72
N ILE A 216 -2.26 7.48 8.85
CA ILE A 216 -1.67 7.62 10.18
C ILE A 216 -1.68 6.24 10.85
N ILE A 217 -0.54 5.84 11.39
CA ILE A 217 -0.40 4.62 12.18
C ILE A 217 -0.35 5.02 13.65
N ILE A 218 -1.42 4.69 14.37
CA ILE A 218 -1.54 4.86 15.83
C ILE A 218 -0.98 3.62 16.53
N ARG A 219 -1.45 2.44 16.08
CA ARG A 219 -0.98 1.13 16.53
C ARG A 219 -0.63 0.26 15.31
N PRO A 220 0.56 -0.35 15.26
CA PRO A 220 0.93 -1.25 14.17
C PRO A 220 0.01 -2.48 14.13
N THR A 221 -0.48 -2.80 12.95
CA THR A 221 -1.19 -4.06 12.67
C THR A 221 -0.27 -5.25 12.89
N GLN A 222 -0.79 -6.31 13.49
CA GLN A 222 -0.02 -7.53 13.75
C GLN A 222 -0.13 -8.51 12.58
N PRO A 223 0.83 -9.45 12.43
CA PRO A 223 0.66 -10.66 11.63
C PRO A 223 -0.57 -11.48 12.07
N GLY A 224 -1.05 -12.36 11.18
CA GLY A 224 -2.31 -13.11 11.31
C GLY A 224 -2.30 -14.37 12.16
#